data_AF-A0A846G3Z9-F1
#
_entry.id   AF-A0A846G3Z9-F1
#
_cell.length_a   1.000
_cell.length_b   1.000
_cell.length_c   1.000
_cell.angle_alpha   90.00
_cell.angle_beta   90.00
_cell.angle_gamma   90.00
#
_symmetry.space_group_name_H-M   'P 1'
#
loop_
_entity.id
_entity.type
_entity.pdbx_description
1 polymer ?
#
loop_
_entity_poly.entity_id
_entity_poly.type
_entity_poly.pdbx_seq_one_letter_code
_entity_poly.pdbx_strand_id
1 'polypeptide(L)' 'MQDFFNNVSRYPRYLITITLGIFFFLFDQLKPLLNKPVTAIALIGLIIGTFVFLVLTLQAMLGINPT' A
#
# COMPACT_ATOMS: atom_id res chain seq x y z
N MET A 1 21.18 28.07 -9.74
CA MET A 1 21.22 26.63 -9.40
C MET A 1 20.84 26.38 -7.93
N GLN A 2 21.37 27.13 -6.96
CA GLN A 2 21.07 26.95 -5.53
C GLN A 2 19.56 26.99 -5.21
N ASP A 3 18.84 27.98 -5.75
CA ASP A 3 17.40 28.15 -5.51
C ASP A 3 16.55 27.02 -6.12
N PHE A 4 17.01 26.41 -7.22
CA PHE A 4 16.36 25.27 -7.84
C PHE A 4 16.42 24.04 -6.90
N PHE A 5 17.59 23.70 -6.38
CA PHE A 5 17.74 22.59 -5.43
C PHE A 5 17.05 22.86 -4.09
N ASN A 6 17.04 24.12 -3.62
CA ASN A 6 16.29 24.52 -2.42
C ASN A 6 14.78 24.37 -2.57
N ASN A 7 14.23 24.56 -3.78
CA ASN A 7 12.82 24.29 -4.07
C ASN A 7 12.56 22.79 -4.24
N VAL A 8 13.43 22.08 -4.97
CA VAL A 8 13.25 20.65 -5.25
C VAL A 8 13.32 19.80 -3.98
N SER A 9 14.23 20.12 -3.06
CA SER A 9 14.40 19.43 -1.77
C SER A 9 13.17 19.52 -0.85
N ARG A 10 12.20 20.38 -1.13
CA ARG A 10 10.93 20.45 -0.39
C ARG A 10 9.95 19.36 -0.80
N TYR A 11 9.99 18.89 -2.05
CA TYR A 11 9.04 17.88 -2.54
C TYR A 11 9.15 16.55 -1.80
N PRO A 12 10.36 16.00 -1.52
CA PRO A 12 10.47 14.79 -0.71
C PRO A 12 9.81 14.95 0.67
N ARG A 13 9.96 16.11 1.31
CA ARG A 13 9.32 16.39 2.60
C ARG A 13 7.80 16.35 2.51
N TYR A 14 7.22 16.99 1.50
CA TYR A 14 5.77 16.93 1.29
C TYR A 14 5.28 15.52 0.95
N LEU A 15 6.04 14.79 0.14
CA LEU A 15 5.72 13.41 -0.22
C LEU A 15 5.68 12.54 1.05
N ILE A 16 6.69 12.64 1.91
CA ILE A 16 6.72 11.91 3.20
C ILE A 16 5.50 12.27 4.05
N THR A 17 5.18 13.55 4.22
CA THR A 17 4.04 13.98 5.02
C THR A 17 2.71 13.47 4.46
N ILE A 18 2.51 13.57 3.14
CA ILE A 18 1.29 13.12 2.47
C ILE A 18 1.16 11.60 2.57
N THR A 19 2.23 10.87 2.24
CA THR A 19 2.24 9.41 2.31
C THR A 19 1.94 8.93 3.73
N LEU A 20 2.66 9.45 4.74
CA LEU A 20 2.39 9.10 6.13
C LEU A 20 0.97 9.47 6.55
N GLY A 21 0.49 10.67 6.21
CA GLY A 21 -0.86 11.10 6.51
C GLY A 21 -1.93 10.15 5.95
N ILE A 22 -1.78 9.72 4.70
CA ILE A 22 -2.66 8.73 4.06
C ILE A 22 -2.58 7.39 4.79
N PHE A 23 -1.38 6.91 5.11
CA PHE A 23 -1.21 5.65 5.84
C PHE A 23 -1.87 5.69 7.22
N PHE A 24 -1.67 6.76 7.99
CA PHE A 24 -2.30 6.92 9.30
C PHE A 24 -3.81 6.99 9.22
N PHE A 25 -4.35 7.78 8.29
CA PHE A 25 -5.79 7.89 8.06
C PHE A 25 -6.41 6.53 7.71
N LEU A 26 -5.81 5.83 6.75
CA LEU A 26 -6.29 4.52 6.31
C LEU A 26 -6.20 3.49 7.45
N PHE A 27 -5.11 3.49 8.21
CA PHE A 27 -4.93 2.59 9.33
C PHE A 27 -5.96 2.83 10.43
N ASP A 28 -6.25 4.09 10.77
CA ASP A 28 -7.26 4.43 11.77
C ASP A 28 -8.67 3.96 11.36
N GLN A 29 -8.99 4.08 10.07
CA GLN A 29 -10.25 3.58 9.51
C GLN A 29 -10.34 2.05 9.49
N LEU A 30 -9.23 1.34 9.28
CA LEU A 30 -9.17 -0.13 9.25
C LEU A 30 -9.05 -0.76 10.64
N LYS A 31 -8.47 -0.05 11.61
CA LYS A 31 -8.31 -0.48 13.00
C LYS A 31 -9.58 -1.09 13.62
N PRO A 32 -10.80 -0.51 13.50
CA PRO A 32 -12.01 -1.11 14.07
C PRO A 32 -12.36 -2.47 13.46
N LEU A 33 -11.98 -2.74 12.21
CA LEU A 33 -12.21 -4.03 11.56
C LEU A 33 -11.30 -5.13 12.13
N LEU A 34 -10.16 -4.77 12.71
CA LEU A 34 -9.26 -5.70 13.38
C LEU A 34 -9.73 -6.10 14.78
N ASN A 35 -10.65 -5.34 15.39
CA ASN A 35 -11.15 -5.60 16.75
C ASN A 35 -12.11 -6.80 16.83
N LYS A 36 -12.73 -7.20 15.71
CA LYS A 36 -13.59 -8.39 15.66
C LYS A 36 -12.87 -9.49 14.87
N PRO A 37 -12.77 -10.72 15.41
CA PRO A 37 -11.94 -11.77 14.82
C PRO A 37 -12.39 -12.13 13.40
N VAL A 38 -13.71 -12.18 13.16
CA VAL A 38 -14.26 -12.52 11.83
C VAL A 38 -13.90 -11.46 10.79
N THR A 39 -14.07 -10.18 11.09
CA THR A 39 -13.73 -9.09 10.14
C THR A 39 -12.22 -8.94 9.97
N ALA A 40 -11.43 -9.24 11.00
CA ALA A 40 -9.98 -9.26 10.91
C ALA A 40 -9.50 -10.35 9.93
N ILE A 41 -10.02 -11.57 10.06
CA ILE A 41 -9.71 -12.68 9.15
C ILE A 41 -10.16 -12.33 7.72
N ALA A 42 -11.35 -11.76 7.55
CA ALA A 42 -11.83 -11.35 6.24
C ALA A 42 -10.94 -10.27 5.60
N LEU A 43 -10.50 -9.28 6.38
CA LEU A 43 -9.61 -8.21 5.91
C LEU A 43 -8.24 -8.77 5.50
N ILE A 44 -7.63 -9.61 6.34
CA ILE A 44 -6.33 -10.24 6.04
C ILE A 44 -6.45 -11.14 4.81
N GLY A 45 -7.52 -11.96 4.75
CA GLY A 45 -7.80 -12.82 3.61
C GLY A 45 -7.98 -12.04 2.32
N LEU A 46 -8.64 -10.87 2.37
CA LEU A 46 -8.79 -9.98 1.23
C LEU A 46 -7.44 -9.42 0.76
N ILE A 47 -6.57 -8.98 1.69
CA ILE A 47 -5.25 -8.46 1.35
C ILE A 47 -4.39 -9.55 0.69
N ILE A 48 -4.30 -10.72 1.32
CA ILE A 48 -3.54 -11.86 0.80
C ILE A 48 -4.13 -12.30 -0.54
N GLY A 49 -5.45 -12.47 -0.63
CA GLY A 49 -6.14 -12.88 -1.84
C GLY A 49 -5.92 -11.92 -3.00
N THR A 50 -5.95 -10.60 -2.74
CA THR A 50 -5.67 -9.58 -3.75
C THR A 50 -4.22 -9.68 -4.24
N PHE A 51 -3.26 -9.88 -3.33
CA PHE A 51 -1.85 -10.04 -3.69
C PHE A 51 -1.60 -11.31 -4.50
N VAL A 52 -2.16 -12.44 -4.06
CA VAL A 52 -2.07 -13.72 -4.78
C VAL A 52 -2.71 -13.58 -6.16
N PHE A 53 -3.90 -12.99 -6.25
CA PHE A 53 -4.57 -12.74 -7.52
C PHE A 53 -3.72 -11.88 -8.46
N LEU A 54 -3.13 -10.80 -7.96
CA LEU A 54 -2.24 -9.94 -8.73
C LEU A 54 -1.01 -10.69 -9.23
N VAL A 55 -0.36 -11.48 -8.36
CA VAL A 55 0.81 -12.28 -8.71
C VAL A 55 0.47 -13.33 -9.76
N LEU A 56 -0.64 -14.06 -9.61
CA LEU A 56 -1.09 -15.05 -10.60
C LEU A 56 -1.40 -14.38 -11.94
N THR A 57 -2.04 -13.21 -11.91
CA THR A 57 -2.33 -12.43 -13.13
C THR A 57 -1.05 -12.01 -13.83
N LEU A 58 -0.07 -11.47 -13.10
CA LEU A 58 1.21 -11.09 -13.66
C LEU A 58 1.99 -12.29 -14.18
N GLN A 59 2.00 -13.42 -13.47
CA GLN A 59 2.63 -14.66 -13.94
C GLN A 59 2.02 -15.13 -15.25
N ALA A 60 0.69 -15.15 -15.35
CA ALA A 60 -0.03 -15.51 -16.57
C ALA A 60 0.29 -14.56 -17.73
N MET A 61 0.34 -13.24 -17.48
CA MET A 61 0.69 -12.23 -18.48
C MET A 61 2.16 -12.35 -18.95
N LEU A 62 3.07 -12.74 -18.06
CA LEU A 62 4.49 -12.86 -18.34
C LEU A 62 4.91 -14.26 -18.81
N GLY A 63 3.98 -15.22 -18.86
CA GLY A 63 4.28 -16.61 -19.23
C GLY A 63 5.19 -17.34 -18.24
N ILE A 64 5.27 -16.84 -16.99
CA ILE A 64 6.09 -17.44 -15.93
C ILE A 64 5.23 -18.54 -15.30
N ASN A 65 5.34 -19.76 -15.82
CA ASN A 65 4.68 -20.91 -15.23
C ASN A 65 5.44 -21.32 -13.95
N PRO A 66 4.78 -21.47 -12.79
CA PRO A 66 5.39 -22.17 -11.68
C PRO A 66 5.58 -23.62 -12.12
N THR A 67 6.84 -24.03 -12.26
CA THR A 67 7.24 -25.43 -12.54
C THR A 67 6.78 -26.36 -11.43
#